data_AF-A0A1M6LCP1-F1
#
_entry.id   AF-A0A1M6LCP1-F1
#
_cell.length_a   1.000
_cell.length_b   1.000
_cell.length_c   1.000
_cell.angle_alpha   90.00
_cell.angle_beta   90.00
_cell.angle_gamma   90.00
#
_symmetry.space_group_name_H-M   'P 1'
#
loop_
_entity.id
_entity.type
_entity.pdbx_description
1 polymer ?
#
loop_
_entity_poly.entity_id
_entity_poly.type
_entity_poly.pdbx_seq_one_letter_code
_entity_poly.pdbx_strand_id
1 'polypeptide(L)'
;MTLPLTAEMLEACYEFLRETKPFSDWNLPHGEDVKFIVGGALDCFAHYQWDGARHTITVSSKAVGYTGTLINVLSHEMVHLHLWANNMESKRSGPKFHNAAFRKFAAQVCKYHGFDPKAFY
;
A
#
# COMPACT_ATOMS: atom_id res chain seq x y z
N MET A 1 0.63 -21.55 9.55
CA MET A 1 0.92 -20.45 10.51
C MET A 1 0.70 -19.15 9.77
N THR A 2 -0.04 -18.21 10.35
CA THR A 2 -0.35 -16.90 9.75
C THR A 2 0.37 -15.80 10.54
N LEU A 3 0.87 -14.77 9.86
CA LEU A 3 1.41 -13.57 10.49
C LEU A 3 0.31 -12.88 11.33
N PRO A 4 0.48 -12.72 12.66
CA PRO A 4 -0.53 -12.10 13.52
C PRO A 4 -0.51 -10.58 13.37
N LEU A 5 -1.16 -10.05 12.32
CA LEU A 5 -1.18 -8.62 12.02
C LEU A 5 -1.79 -7.80 13.16
N THR A 6 -1.14 -6.69 13.51
CA THR A 6 -1.67 -5.62 14.35
C THR A 6 -1.54 -4.28 13.61
N ALA A 7 -2.26 -3.25 14.05
CA ALA A 7 -2.17 -1.92 13.43
C ALA A 7 -0.74 -1.34 13.54
N GLU A 8 -0.09 -1.55 14.67
CA GLU A 8 1.29 -1.10 14.96
C GLU A 8 2.30 -1.78 14.04
N MET A 9 2.09 -3.05 13.68
CA MET A 9 2.92 -3.74 12.70
C MET A 9 2.76 -3.16 11.30
N LEU A 10 1.54 -2.77 10.92
CA LEU A 10 1.29 -2.12 9.63
C LEU A 10 1.98 -0.75 9.57
N GLU A 11 1.86 0.03 10.64
CA GLU A 11 2.51 1.34 10.78
C GLU A 11 4.04 1.21 10.72
N ALA A 12 4.63 0.29 11.49
CA ALA A 12 6.08 0.07 11.47
C ALA A 12 6.59 -0.39 10.10
N CYS A 13 5.83 -1.24 9.41
CA CYS A 13 6.16 -1.64 8.04
C CYS A 13 6.03 -0.48 7.05
N TYR A 14 5.01 0.36 7.20
CA TYR A 14 4.82 1.57 6.41
C TYR A 14 5.98 2.56 6.61
N GLU A 15 6.38 2.83 7.85
CA GLU A 15 7.51 3.72 8.15
C GLU A 15 8.84 3.17 7.62
N PHE A 16 9.07 1.86 7.77
CA PHE A 16 10.21 1.20 7.13
C PHE A 16 10.23 1.44 5.62
N LEU A 17 9.09 1.23 4.94
CA LEU A 17 8.98 1.48 3.50
C LEU A 17 9.15 2.96 3.16
N ARG A 18 8.57 3.87 3.95
CA ARG A 18 8.65 5.33 3.75
C ARG A 18 10.10 5.83 3.74
N GLU A 19 10.99 5.19 4.50
CA GLU A 19 12.42 5.51 4.55
C GLU A 19 13.25 4.88 3.41
N THR A 20 12.63 4.05 2.56
CA THR A 20 13.31 3.40 1.43
C THR A 20 12.97 4.06 0.10
N LYS A 21 13.84 3.91 -0.90
CA LYS A 21 13.52 4.32 -2.27
C LYS A 21 12.44 3.39 -2.86
N PRO A 22 11.47 3.91 -3.61
CA PRO A 22 11.33 5.31 -4.02
C PRO A 22 10.54 6.19 -3.03
N PHE A 23 9.92 5.59 -2.01
CA PHE A 23 8.98 6.25 -1.11
C PHE A 23 9.57 7.44 -0.34
N SER A 24 10.86 7.38 0.01
CA SER A 24 11.56 8.49 0.68
C SER A 24 11.54 9.80 -0.12
N ASP A 25 11.33 9.72 -1.45
CA ASP A 25 11.29 10.88 -2.34
C ASP A 25 9.87 11.36 -2.64
N TRP A 26 8.85 10.67 -2.10
CA TRP A 26 7.45 10.88 -2.47
C TRP A 26 6.68 11.75 -1.48
N ASN A 27 7.37 12.25 -0.43
CA ASN A 27 6.79 13.11 0.61
C ASN A 27 5.46 12.56 1.16
N LEU A 28 5.42 11.26 1.42
CA LEU A 28 4.25 10.59 1.99
C LEU A 28 4.08 11.01 3.47
N PRO A 29 2.84 11.05 3.98
CA PRO A 29 2.59 11.37 5.38
C PRO A 29 3.30 10.39 6.32
N HIS A 30 3.62 10.84 7.53
CA HIS A 30 4.12 9.95 8.57
C HIS A 30 3.04 8.94 8.99
N GLY A 31 3.45 7.80 9.51
CA GLY A 31 2.58 6.72 9.97
C GLY A 31 1.53 7.20 10.95
N GLU A 32 1.89 8.12 11.85
CA GLU A 32 0.96 8.72 12.81
C GLU A 32 -0.23 9.46 12.16
N ASP A 33 -0.03 10.02 10.97
CA ASP A 33 -1.06 10.71 10.18
C ASP A 33 -1.94 9.73 9.38
N VAL A 34 -1.52 8.47 9.25
CA VAL A 34 -2.25 7.41 8.53
C VAL A 34 -2.97 6.49 9.51
N LYS A 35 -4.23 6.16 9.23
CA LYS A 35 -4.98 5.17 10.00
C LYS A 35 -4.73 3.78 9.45
N PHE A 36 -4.23 2.88 10.28
CA PHE A 36 -4.05 1.47 9.93
C PHE A 36 -5.15 0.60 10.54
N ILE A 37 -5.72 -0.29 9.73
CA ILE A 37 -6.80 -1.20 10.14
C ILE A 37 -6.44 -2.63 9.73
N VAL A 38 -6.61 -3.59 10.65
CA VAL A 38 -6.57 -5.01 10.32
C VAL A 38 -7.99 -5.48 9.97
N GLY A 39 -8.20 -5.85 8.71
CA GLY A 39 -9.45 -6.36 8.18
C GLY A 39 -9.49 -7.90 8.11
N GLY A 40 -10.56 -8.42 7.51
CA GLY A 40 -10.80 -9.87 7.36
C GLY A 40 -11.41 -10.31 6.03
N ALA A 41 -11.19 -9.55 4.97
CA ALA A 41 -11.64 -9.87 3.61
C ALA A 41 -10.74 -10.92 2.94
N LEU A 42 -11.28 -11.96 2.32
CA LEU A 42 -10.46 -13.02 1.71
C LEU A 42 -10.00 -12.68 0.27
N ASP A 43 -10.76 -11.84 -0.40
CA ASP A 43 -10.61 -11.44 -1.81
C ASP A 43 -9.82 -10.15 -2.00
N CYS A 44 -9.42 -9.49 -0.91
CA CYS A 44 -8.68 -8.24 -0.91
C CYS A 44 -7.56 -8.31 0.13
N PHE A 45 -6.31 -8.18 -0.34
CA PHE A 45 -5.13 -8.25 0.51
C PHE A 45 -4.94 -6.97 1.33
N ALA A 46 -5.08 -5.82 0.67
CA ALA A 46 -5.05 -4.50 1.28
C ALA A 46 -5.87 -3.50 0.45
N HIS A 47 -6.22 -2.38 1.06
CA HIS A 47 -6.88 -1.26 0.39
C HIS A 47 -6.59 0.08 1.06
N TYR A 48 -6.18 1.05 0.25
CA TYR A 48 -6.08 2.47 0.56
C TYR A 48 -7.39 3.20 0.24
N GLN A 49 -7.81 4.07 1.16
CA GLN A 49 -8.92 4.99 0.96
C GLN A 49 -8.65 6.35 1.62
N TRP A 50 -9.27 7.39 1.04
CA TRP A 50 -9.39 8.72 1.63
C TRP A 50 -10.87 9.02 1.89
N ASP A 51 -11.23 9.30 3.14
CA ASP A 51 -12.62 9.53 3.55
C ASP A 51 -13.03 11.01 3.58
N GLY A 52 -12.17 11.91 3.12
CA GLY A 52 -12.36 13.36 3.23
C GLY A 52 -11.59 14.00 4.38
N ALA A 53 -11.14 13.21 5.35
CA ALA A 53 -10.44 13.69 6.55
C ALA A 53 -9.12 12.98 6.81
N ARG A 54 -9.03 11.67 6.57
CA ARG A 54 -7.83 10.88 6.91
C ARG A 54 -7.53 9.80 5.89
N HIS A 55 -6.24 9.55 5.68
CA HIS A 55 -5.74 8.40 4.94
C HIS A 55 -5.96 7.13 5.76
N THR A 56 -6.56 6.12 5.16
CA THR A 56 -6.74 4.81 5.81
C THR A 56 -6.18 3.71 4.92
N ILE A 57 -5.34 2.85 5.48
CA ILE A 57 -4.87 1.62 4.85
C ILE A 57 -5.39 0.43 5.66
N THR A 58 -6.18 -0.42 5.02
CA THR A 58 -6.71 -1.66 5.62
C THR A 58 -5.97 -2.85 5.05
N VAL A 59 -5.46 -3.76 5.89
CA VAL A 59 -4.78 -5.00 5.45
C VAL A 59 -5.53 -6.21 6.00
N SER A 60 -5.79 -7.21 5.16
CA SER A 60 -6.55 -8.38 5.56
C SER A 60 -5.68 -9.45 6.22
N SER A 61 -5.99 -9.75 7.49
CA SER A 61 -5.40 -10.87 8.23
C SER A 61 -5.71 -12.26 7.63
N LYS A 62 -6.76 -12.37 6.81
CA LYS A 62 -7.12 -13.65 6.16
C LYS A 62 -6.40 -13.89 4.85
N ALA A 63 -5.93 -12.83 4.18
CA ALA A 63 -5.22 -12.91 2.90
C ALA A 63 -3.69 -12.78 3.07
N VAL A 64 -3.23 -12.05 4.08
CA VAL A 64 -1.81 -11.75 4.32
C VAL A 64 -1.27 -12.62 5.45
N GLY A 65 -0.62 -13.73 5.08
CA GLY A 65 -0.06 -14.71 6.03
C GLY A 65 1.46 -14.62 6.26
N TYR A 66 2.19 -13.82 5.48
CA TYR A 66 3.66 -13.79 5.49
C TYR A 66 4.20 -12.36 5.41
N THR A 67 5.35 -12.11 6.02
CA THR A 67 6.01 -10.79 6.06
C THR A 67 6.30 -10.22 4.67
N GLY A 68 6.76 -11.07 3.73
CA GLY A 68 7.01 -10.63 2.35
C GLY A 68 5.75 -10.17 1.64
N THR A 69 4.62 -10.85 1.88
CA THR A 69 3.31 -10.42 1.37
C THR A 69 2.88 -9.10 1.99
N LEU A 70 3.05 -8.91 3.31
CA LEU A 70 2.73 -7.65 3.99
C LEU A 70 3.50 -6.47 3.38
N ILE A 71 4.82 -6.61 3.24
CA ILE A 71 5.68 -5.59 2.64
C ILE A 71 5.23 -5.26 1.21
N ASN A 72 4.93 -6.27 0.41
CA ASN A 72 4.50 -6.09 -0.97
C ASN A 72 3.15 -5.34 -1.08
N VAL A 73 2.15 -5.74 -0.29
CA VAL A 73 0.80 -5.13 -0.37
C VAL A 73 0.77 -3.74 0.25
N LEU A 74 1.53 -3.47 1.32
CA LEU A 74 1.68 -2.09 1.80
C LEU A 74 2.40 -1.22 0.79
N SER A 75 3.43 -1.74 0.11
CA SER A 75 4.10 -1.01 -0.99
C SER A 75 3.10 -0.67 -2.11
N HIS A 76 2.14 -1.55 -2.42
CA HIS A 76 1.08 -1.29 -3.38
C HIS A 76 0.17 -0.14 -2.94
N GLU A 77 -0.32 -0.19 -1.70
CA GLU A 77 -1.19 0.86 -1.16
C GLU A 77 -0.49 2.22 -1.04
N MET A 78 0.82 2.23 -0.79
CA MET A 78 1.61 3.47 -0.78
C MET A 78 1.71 4.11 -2.17
N VAL A 79 1.63 3.33 -3.27
CA VAL A 79 1.52 3.90 -4.62
C VAL A 79 0.18 4.61 -4.78
N HIS A 80 -0.93 4.02 -4.31
CA HIS A 80 -2.23 4.68 -4.33
C HIS A 80 -2.25 5.98 -3.53
N LEU A 81 -1.65 5.97 -2.34
CA LEU A 81 -1.50 7.18 -1.53
C LEU A 81 -0.74 8.27 -2.29
N HIS A 82 0.40 7.91 -2.92
CA HIS A 82 1.18 8.85 -3.72
C HIS A 82 0.39 9.43 -4.89
N LEU A 83 -0.34 8.59 -5.63
CA LEU A 83 -1.18 9.04 -6.74
C LEU A 83 -2.29 9.97 -6.28
N TRP A 84 -2.94 9.67 -5.15
CA TRP A 84 -3.95 10.53 -4.57
C TRP A 84 -3.37 11.91 -4.25
N ALA A 85 -2.21 11.96 -3.56
CA ALA A 85 -1.56 13.21 -3.17
C ALA A 85 -1.18 14.11 -4.37
N ASN A 86 -0.99 13.50 -5.54
CA ASN A 86 -0.62 14.19 -6.77
C ASN A 86 -1.78 14.37 -7.77
N ASN A 87 -3.02 14.06 -7.38
CA ASN A 87 -4.20 14.10 -8.24
C ASN A 87 -4.06 13.23 -9.52
N MET A 88 -3.31 12.12 -9.42
CA MET A 88 -3.03 11.18 -10.51
C MET A 88 -3.81 9.86 -10.38
N GLU A 89 -4.55 9.67 -9.28
CA GLU A 89 -5.32 8.46 -9.05
C GLU A 89 -6.46 8.30 -10.08
N SER A 90 -6.80 7.05 -10.40
CA SER A 90 -7.92 6.76 -11.29
C SER A 90 -9.24 7.26 -10.68
N LYS A 91 -10.02 8.04 -11.46
CA LYS A 91 -11.40 8.40 -11.12
C LYS A 91 -12.39 7.23 -11.23
N ARG A 92 -11.97 6.10 -11.80
CA ARG A 92 -12.77 4.87 -11.89
C ARG A 92 -12.58 4.04 -10.63
N SER A 93 -13.68 3.59 -10.04
CA SER A 93 -13.70 2.60 -8.96
C SER A 93 -13.79 1.17 -9.53
N GLY A 94 -13.36 0.19 -8.73
CA GLY A 94 -13.41 -1.25 -9.07
C GLY A 94 -12.08 -1.83 -9.59
N PRO A 95 -11.91 -3.17 -9.61
CA PRO A 95 -10.63 -3.90 -9.58
C PRO A 95 -9.64 -3.69 -10.75
N LYS A 96 -9.90 -2.75 -11.67
CA LYS A 96 -9.04 -2.39 -12.80
C LYS A 96 -8.66 -0.89 -12.76
N PHE A 97 -8.35 -0.35 -11.58
CA PHE A 97 -8.03 1.06 -11.36
C PHE A 97 -6.56 1.45 -11.61
N HIS A 98 -5.67 0.51 -11.94
CA HIS A 98 -4.25 0.79 -12.20
C HIS A 98 -4.00 1.45 -13.57
N ASN A 99 -4.14 2.78 -13.59
CA ASN A 99 -3.87 3.63 -14.74
C ASN A 99 -2.37 3.67 -15.11
N ALA A 100 -2.02 4.44 -16.15
CA ALA A 100 -0.63 4.55 -16.60
C ALA A 100 0.32 5.13 -15.52
N ALA A 101 -0.16 6.05 -14.68
CA ALA A 101 0.63 6.62 -13.59
C ALA A 101 0.92 5.55 -12.53
N PHE A 102 -0.10 4.78 -12.11
CA PHE A 102 0.09 3.66 -11.20
C PHE A 102 1.16 2.70 -11.71
N ARG A 103 1.04 2.25 -12.97
CA ARG A 103 1.99 1.29 -13.55
C ARG A 103 3.41 1.83 -13.59
N LYS A 104 3.58 3.13 -13.86
CA LYS A 104 4.90 3.79 -13.84
C LYS A 104 5.52 3.74 -12.43
N PHE A 105 4.78 4.13 -11.40
CA PHE A 105 5.29 4.17 -10.03
C PHE A 105 5.42 2.78 -9.42
N ALA A 106 4.51 1.86 -9.72
CA ALA A 106 4.61 0.45 -9.37
C ALA A 106 5.90 -0.18 -9.94
N ALA A 107 6.24 0.12 -11.21
CA ALA A 107 7.50 -0.35 -11.81
C ALA A 107 8.73 0.21 -11.07
N GLN A 108 8.67 1.46 -10.61
CA GLN A 108 9.73 2.05 -9.79
C GLN A 108 9.87 1.34 -8.44
N VAL A 109 8.76 1.09 -7.74
CA VAL A 109 8.73 0.33 -6.47
C VAL A 109 9.29 -1.08 -6.67
N CYS A 110 8.81 -1.80 -7.69
CA CYS A 110 9.29 -3.14 -8.01
C CYS A 110 10.80 -3.17 -8.28
N LYS A 111 11.34 -2.16 -8.99
CA LYS A 111 12.77 -2.04 -9.25
C LYS A 111 13.60 -1.89 -7.97
N TYR A 112 13.17 -1.08 -7.01
CA TYR A 112 13.94 -0.85 -5.78
C TYR A 112 13.79 -1.99 -4.76
N HIS A 113 12.62 -2.61 -4.68
CA HIS A 113 12.32 -3.64 -3.67
C HIS A 113 12.45 -5.08 -4.19
N GLY A 114 12.73 -5.27 -5.48
CA GLY A 114 12.87 -6.59 -6.08
C GLY A 114 11.56 -7.37 -6.21
N PHE A 115 10.43 -6.67 -6.30
CA PHE A 115 9.13 -7.33 -6.55
C PHE A 115 8.97 -7.71 -8.02
N ASP A 116 8.18 -8.75 -8.30
CA ASP A 116 7.76 -9.10 -9.66
C ASP A 116 6.67 -8.12 -10.13
N PRO A 117 6.93 -7.28 -11.16
CA PRO A 117 5.94 -6.34 -11.68
C PRO A 117 4.67 -7.00 -12.22
N LYS A 118 4.71 -8.28 -12.58
CA LYS A 118 3.54 -9.03 -13.07
C LYS A 118 2.63 -9.51 -11.95
N ALA A 119 3.15 -9.61 -10.73
CA ALA A 119 2.41 -10.04 -9.54
C ALA A 119 2.05 -8.87 -8.61
N PHE A 120 2.50 -7.65 -8.93
CA PHE A 120 2.35 -6.50 -8.04
C PHE A 120 0.95 -5.86 -8.06
N TYR A 121 0.14 -6.08 -9.10
CA TYR A 121 -1.15 -5.40 -9.26
C TYR A 121 -2.16 -6.19 -10.10
#